data_AF-A0A820KKQ4-F1
#
_entry.id   AF-A0A820KKQ4-F1
#
_cell.length_a   1.000
_cell.length_b   1.000
_cell.length_c   1.000
_cell.angle_alpha   90.00
_cell.angle_beta   90.00
_cell.angle_gamma   90.00
#
_symmetry.space_group_name_H-M   'P 1'
#
loop_
_entity.id
_entity.type
_entity.pdbx_description
1 polymer ?
#
loop_
_entity_poly.entity_id
_entity_poly.type
_entity_poly.pdbx_seq_one_letter_code
_entity_poly.pdbx_strand_id
1 'polypeptide(L)' 'RNSEQWKTIFKAIDDASKGDDNKWFRVLVADIDSNAVAAAADAELTK' A
#
# COMPACT_ATOMS: atom_id res chain seq x y z
N ARG A 1 11.05 -1.37 -11.07
CA ARG A 1 9.58 -1.51 -11.08
C ARG A 1 8.98 -1.30 -9.69
N ASN A 2 9.42 -2.01 -8.64
CA ASN A 2 8.88 -1.80 -7.28
C ASN A 2 9.29 -0.48 -6.59
N SER A 3 10.45 0.10 -6.87
CA SER A 3 10.97 1.27 -6.14
C SER A 3 10.12 2.54 -6.29
N GLU A 4 9.48 2.77 -7.43
CA GLU A 4 8.61 3.94 -7.64
C GLU A 4 7.26 3.80 -6.94
N GLN A 5 6.75 2.57 -6.86
CA GLN A 5 5.53 2.25 -6.13
C GLN A 5 5.74 2.48 -4.63
N TRP A 6 6.85 1.97 -4.07
CA TRP A 6 7.23 2.22 -2.68
C TRP A 6 7.42 3.71 -2.37
N LYS A 7 8.03 4.50 -3.27
CA LYS A 7 8.15 5.96 -3.10
C LYS A 7 6.78 6.65 -2.99
N THR A 8 5.81 6.22 -3.80
CA THR A 8 4.45 6.78 -3.79
C THR A 8 3.73 6.45 -2.47
N ILE A 9 3.86 5.21 -2.00
CA ILE A 9 3.26 4.75 -0.73
C ILE A 9 3.86 5.53 0.45
N PHE A 10 5.19 5.64 0.53
CA PHE A 10 5.84 6.38 1.61
C PHE A 10 5.47 7.86 1.62
N LYS A 11 5.27 8.48 0.44
CA LYS A 11 4.80 9.87 0.34
C LYS A 11 3.37 10.02 0.88
N ALA A 12 2.47 9.09 0.57
CA ALA A 12 1.11 9.10 1.11
C ALA A 12 1.07 8.91 2.63
N ILE A 13 1.96 8.07 3.18
CA ILE A 13 2.14 7.84 4.61
C ILE A 13 2.67 9.11 5.31
N ASP A 14 3.69 9.77 4.73
CA ASP A 14 4.27 11.02 5.23
C ASP A 14 3.28 12.19 5.22
N ASP A 15 2.45 12.30 4.18
CA ASP A 15 1.41 13.33 4.13
C ASP A 15 0.24 13.03 5.09
N ALA A 16 -0.03 11.76 5.39
CA ALA A 16 -1.05 11.35 6.36
C ALA A 16 -0.63 11.54 7.83
N SER A 17 0.67 11.36 8.14
CA SER A 17 1.20 11.50 9.51
C SER A 17 1.27 12.96 9.98
N LYS A 18 1.29 13.94 9.06
CA LYS A 18 1.35 15.38 9.39
C LYS A 18 0.12 15.95 10.10
N GLY A 19 -0.99 15.20 10.19
CA GLY A 19 -2.23 15.68 10.81
C GLY A 19 -2.91 14.70 11.76
N ASP A 20 -2.51 13.44 11.77
CA ASP A 20 -3.08 12.40 12.63
C ASP A 20 -2.08 11.23 12.76
N ASP A 21 -1.51 11.09 13.95
CA ASP A 21 -0.40 10.16 14.27
C ASP A 21 -0.73 8.68 14.02
N ASN A 22 -1.99 8.31 13.80
CA ASN A 22 -2.38 6.92 13.51
C ASN A 22 -2.86 6.71 12.07
N LYS A 23 -3.02 7.77 11.28
CA LYS A 23 -3.58 7.67 9.92
C LYS A 23 -2.61 7.01 8.93
N TRP A 24 -1.31 7.20 9.14
CA TRP A 24 -0.25 6.58 8.35
C TRP A 24 -0.29 5.05 8.40
N PHE A 25 -0.61 4.46 9.56
CA PHE A 25 -0.70 3.01 9.74
C PHE A 25 -1.87 2.41 8.98
N ARG A 26 -3.02 3.11 8.95
CA ARG A 26 -4.20 2.67 8.18
C ARG A 26 -3.95 2.69 6.68
N VAL A 27 -3.21 3.69 6.18
CA VAL A 27 -2.82 3.79 4.77
C VAL A 27 -1.85 2.66 4.39
N LEU A 28 -0.86 2.37 5.25
CA LEU A 28 0.09 1.28 5.02
C LEU A 28 -0.61 -0.09 4.97
N VAL A 29 -1.51 -0.38 5.91
CA VAL A 29 -2.24 -1.67 5.96
C VAL A 29 -3.13 -1.84 4.74
N ALA A 30 -3.87 -0.79 4.34
CA ALA A 30 -4.74 -0.86 3.16
C ALA A 30 -3.97 -1.13 1.86
N ASP A 31 -2.76 -0.56 1.72
CA ASP A 31 -1.93 -0.79 0.54
C ASP A 31 -1.34 -2.21 0.51
N ILE A 32 -0.90 -2.74 1.67
CA ILE A 32 -0.43 -4.13 1.80
C ILE A 32 -1.56 -5.12 1.47
N ASP A 33 -2.77 -4.90 2.00
CA ASP A 33 -3.93 -5.73 1.69
C ASP A 33 -4.28 -5.66 0.20
N SER A 34 -4.26 -4.47 -0.41
CA SER A 34 -4.54 -4.33 -1.84
C SER A 34 -3.50 -5.04 -2.71
N ASN A 35 -2.22 -5.04 -2.32
CA ASN A 35 -1.17 -5.79 -3.02
C ASN A 35 -1.31 -7.30 -2.80
N ALA A 36 -1.69 -7.75 -1.60
CA ALA A 36 -1.93 -9.16 -1.31
C ALA A 36 -3.15 -9.70 -2.09
N VAL A 37 -4.22 -8.90 -2.18
CA VAL A 37 -5.42 -9.22 -2.98
C VAL A 37 -5.10 -9.24 -4.48
N ALA A 38 -4.33 -8.27 -4.99
CA ALA A 38 -3.91 -8.26 -6.38
C ALA A 38 -3.05 -9.50 -6.73
N ALA A 39 -2.11 -9.87 -5.85
CA ALA A 39 -1.27 -11.05 -6.04
C ALA A 39 -2.08 -12.36 -5.96
N ALA A 40 -3.08 -12.44 -5.09
CA ALA A 40 -3.98 -13.59 -5.00
C ALA A 40 -4.89 -13.71 -6.24
N ALA A 41 -5.41 -12.59 -6.74
CA ALA A 41 -6.23 -12.54 -7.95
C ALA A 41 -5.43 -12.93 -9.21
N ASP A 42 -4.19 -12.46 -9.34
CA ASP A 42 -3.28 -12.88 -10.43
C ASP A 42 -2.97 -14.39 -10.37
N ALA A 43 -2.80 -14.94 -9.17
CA ALA A 43 -2.57 -16.38 -8.96
C ALA A 43 -3.79 -17.26 -9.24
N GLU A 44 -5.01 -16.71 -9.15
CA GLU A 44 -6.25 -17.40 -9.55
C GLU A 44 -6.47 -17.37 -11.07
N LEU A 45 -6.11 -16.28 -11.75
CA LEU A 45 -6.30 -16.11 -13.20
C LEU A 45 -5.33 -16.93 -14.07
N THR A 46 -4.26 -17.46 -13.47
CA THR A 46 -3.22 -18.25 -14.15
C THR A 46 -3.35 -19.77 -13.97
N LYS A 47 -4.44 -20.25 -13.34
CA LYS A 47 -4.83 -21.67 -13.27
C LYS A 47 -5.80 -22.05 -14.39
#